data_AF-A0A3A0E1X9-F1
#
_entry.id   AF-A0A3A0E1X9-F1
#
_cell.length_a   1.000
_cell.length_b   1.000
_cell.length_c   1.000
_cell.angle_alpha   90.00
_cell.angle_beta   90.00
_cell.angle_gamma   90.00
#
_symmetry.space_group_name_H-M   'P 1'
#
loop_
_entity.id
_entity.type
_entity.pdbx_description
1 polymer ?
#
loop_
_entity_poly.entity_id
_entity_poly.type
_entity_poly.pdbx_seq_one_letter_code
_entity_poly.pdbx_strand_id
1 'polypeptide(L)'
;MQIYGPSQVHGPQALSGPHSIRSPQRTAAPATPAIGDQLDISEAAQLISQAHDVPDIRDELVARVRSQIAGGTYESPERLDVAVDRLLDEIG
;
A
#
# COMPACT_ATOMS: atom_id res chain seq x y z
N MET A 1 -9.35 -24.43 67.73
CA MET A 1 -10.02 -24.23 66.42
C MET A 1 -8.96 -23.72 65.43
N GLN A 2 -8.23 -24.63 64.76
CA GLN A 2 -7.35 -24.27 63.65
C GLN A 2 -8.14 -24.49 62.35
N ILE A 3 -8.36 -23.42 61.59
CA ILE A 3 -9.01 -23.48 60.28
C ILE A 3 -7.88 -23.55 59.25
N TYR A 4 -7.70 -24.70 58.63
CA TYR A 4 -6.80 -24.86 57.48
C TYR A 4 -7.41 -24.14 56.27
N GLY A 5 -6.67 -23.22 55.67
CA GLY A 5 -7.09 -22.53 54.44
C GLY A 5 -7.09 -23.48 53.23
N PRO A 6 -8.08 -23.40 52.32
CA PRO A 6 -8.12 -24.26 51.14
C PRO A 6 -7.33 -23.60 50.00
N SER A 7 -6.22 -24.22 49.61
CA SER A 7 -5.84 -24.48 48.19
C SER A 7 -4.32 -24.62 48.03
N GLN A 8 -3.80 -25.84 48.19
CA GLN A 8 -2.60 -26.23 47.46
C GLN A 8 -3.00 -26.51 46.02
N VAL A 9 -2.90 -25.49 45.16
CA VAL A 9 -3.12 -25.64 43.72
C VAL A 9 -1.94 -26.43 43.15
N HIS A 10 -2.16 -27.70 42.85
CA HIS A 10 -1.22 -28.48 42.06
C HIS A 10 -1.33 -28.05 40.59
N GLY A 11 -0.22 -27.60 40.02
CA GLY A 11 -0.13 -27.37 38.57
C GLY A 11 -0.28 -28.69 37.80
N PRO A 12 -0.72 -28.65 36.53
CA PRO A 12 -0.95 -29.86 35.75
C PRO A 12 0.34 -30.67 35.61
N GLN A 13 0.34 -31.92 36.08
CA GLN A 13 1.44 -32.84 35.82
C GLN A 13 1.26 -33.46 34.43
N ALA A 14 2.30 -33.35 33.59
CA ALA A 14 2.30 -33.98 32.28
C ALA A 14 2.49 -35.49 32.42
N LEU A 15 1.56 -36.27 31.86
CA LEU A 15 1.69 -37.72 31.73
C LEU A 15 2.64 -38.03 30.57
N SER A 16 3.89 -38.39 30.87
CA SER A 16 4.81 -38.95 29.88
C SER A 16 4.52 -40.44 29.67
N GLY A 17 3.76 -40.75 28.62
CA GLY A 17 3.62 -42.11 28.11
C GLY A 17 4.85 -42.54 27.28
N PRO A 18 5.17 -43.84 27.20
CA PRO A 18 6.36 -44.31 26.49
C PRO A 18 6.10 -44.37 24.98
N HIS A 19 6.86 -43.56 24.23
CA HIS A 19 7.26 -43.74 22.83
C HIS A 19 6.17 -43.83 21.73
N SER A 20 6.03 -42.75 20.96
CA SER A 20 5.71 -42.85 19.54
C SER A 20 6.37 -41.71 18.78
N ILE A 21 7.23 -42.07 17.82
CA ILE A 21 7.84 -41.16 16.85
C ILE A 21 6.70 -40.69 15.94
N ARG A 22 6.17 -39.51 16.24
CA ARG A 22 5.22 -38.81 15.37
C ARG A 22 5.99 -37.66 14.73
N SER A 23 6.19 -37.76 13.42
CA SER A 23 6.72 -36.67 12.58
C SER A 23 6.01 -35.36 12.94
N PRO A 24 6.73 -34.22 13.06
CA PRO A 24 6.09 -32.96 13.39
C PRO A 24 5.26 -32.52 12.19
N GLN A 25 3.97 -32.89 12.21
CA GLN A 25 2.92 -32.17 11.52
C GLN A 25 3.06 -30.73 12.00
N ARG A 26 3.53 -29.82 11.14
CA ARG A 26 3.44 -28.39 11.39
C ARG A 26 1.95 -28.07 11.46
N THR A 27 1.39 -28.12 12.67
CA THR A 27 0.17 -27.40 13.00
C THR A 27 0.44 -25.96 12.62
N ALA A 28 -0.28 -25.47 11.61
CA ALA A 28 -0.29 -24.05 11.30
C ALA A 28 -0.59 -23.33 12.62
N ALA A 29 0.37 -22.52 13.08
CA ALA A 29 0.14 -21.65 14.22
C ALA A 29 -1.12 -20.82 13.90
N PRO A 30 -2.03 -20.59 14.86
CA PRO A 30 -3.12 -19.66 14.64
C PRO A 30 -2.48 -18.35 14.17
N ALA A 31 -2.92 -17.84 13.00
CA ALA A 31 -2.44 -16.57 12.48
C ALA A 31 -2.75 -15.52 13.54
N THR A 32 -1.71 -15.05 14.24
CA THR A 32 -1.83 -13.89 15.11
C THR A 32 -2.33 -12.76 14.23
N PRO A 33 -3.41 -12.05 14.58
CA PRO A 33 -3.82 -10.90 13.80
C PRO A 33 -2.62 -9.97 13.72
N ALA A 34 -2.18 -9.66 12.50
CA ALA A 34 -1.12 -8.69 12.30
C ALA A 34 -1.60 -7.40 12.96
N ILE A 35 -0.86 -6.92 13.96
CA ILE A 35 -1.08 -5.60 14.53
C ILE A 35 -0.63 -4.64 13.45
N GLY A 36 -1.57 -4.26 12.59
CA GLY A 36 -1.35 -3.32 11.49
C GLY A 36 -1.56 -1.91 12.01
N ASP A 37 -0.61 -1.03 11.71
CA ASP A 37 -0.80 0.40 11.85
C ASP A 37 -1.72 0.87 10.71
N GLN A 38 -2.84 1.51 11.06
CA GLN A 38 -3.78 2.06 10.08
C GLN A 38 -3.58 3.56 10.00
N LEU A 39 -3.17 4.03 8.83
CA LEU A 39 -3.03 5.46 8.53
C LEU A 39 -4.18 5.90 7.63
N ASP A 40 -5.05 6.76 8.16
CA ASP A 40 -6.09 7.41 7.37
C ASP A 40 -5.58 8.80 6.91
N ILE A 41 -5.33 8.94 5.60
CA ILE A 41 -4.89 10.20 4.99
C ILE A 41 -6.11 10.95 4.45
N SER A 42 -6.25 12.22 4.82
CA SER A 42 -7.31 13.07 4.29
C SER A 42 -7.14 13.31 2.78
N GLU A 43 -8.26 13.46 2.07
CA GLU A 43 -8.27 13.76 0.63
C GLU A 43 -7.45 15.02 0.31
N ALA A 44 -7.57 16.06 1.14
CA ALA A 44 -6.78 17.29 1.02
C ALA A 44 -5.27 17.04 1.11
N ALA A 45 -4.82 16.16 2.01
CA ALA A 45 -3.41 15.81 2.14
C ALA A 45 -2.92 15.00 0.93
N GLN A 46 -3.75 14.12 0.36
CA GLN A 46 -3.41 13.39 -0.86
C GLN A 46 -3.21 14.35 -2.05
N LEU A 47 -4.10 15.35 -2.20
CA LEU A 47 -4.01 16.35 -3.25
C LEU A 47 -2.75 17.23 -3.11
N ILE A 48 -2.38 17.63 -1.89
CA ILE A 48 -1.17 18.42 -1.63
C ILE A 48 0.09 17.60 -1.96
N SER A 49 0.13 16.31 -1.58
CA SER A 49 1.25 15.43 -1.93
C SER A 49 1.39 15.29 -3.44
N GLN A 50 0.29 15.09 -4.17
CA GLN A 50 0.30 15.04 -5.63
C GLN A 50 0.78 16.36 -6.26
N ALA A 51 0.41 17.50 -5.69
CA ALA A 51 0.88 18.81 -6.14
C ALA A 51 2.39 18.99 -5.90
N HIS A 52 2.94 18.43 -4.83
CA HIS A 52 4.39 18.44 -4.56
C HIS A 52 5.18 17.53 -5.50
N ASP A 53 4.58 16.45 -6.00
CA ASP A 53 5.20 15.57 -6.99
C ASP A 53 5.21 16.17 -8.41
N VAL A 54 4.53 17.30 -8.64
CA VAL A 54 4.59 18.00 -9.92
C VAL A 54 5.96 18.65 -10.06
N PRO A 55 6.77 18.27 -11.07
CA PRO A 55 8.05 18.91 -11.31
C PRO A 55 7.87 20.38 -11.66
N ASP A 56 8.88 21.20 -11.31
CA ASP A 56 8.88 22.62 -11.63
C ASP A 56 8.55 22.89 -13.10
N ILE A 57 7.85 24.01 -13.34
CA ILE A 57 7.49 24.44 -14.69
C ILE A 57 8.78 24.64 -15.49
N ARG A 58 8.86 23.93 -16.62
CA ARG A 58 9.97 24.04 -17.57
C ARG A 58 9.77 25.28 -18.45
N ASP A 59 9.97 26.46 -17.88
CA ASP A 59 9.66 27.75 -18.52
C ASP A 59 10.24 27.90 -19.94
N GLU A 60 11.47 27.43 -20.17
CA GLU A 60 12.09 27.47 -21.50
C GLU A 60 11.34 26.62 -22.54
N LEU A 61 10.87 25.43 -22.15
CA LEU A 61 10.11 24.55 -23.02
C LEU A 61 8.75 25.17 -23.33
N VAL A 62 8.09 25.73 -22.31
CA VAL A 62 6.80 26.41 -22.45
C VAL A 62 6.93 27.60 -23.40
N ALA A 63 7.94 28.45 -23.22
CA ALA A 63 8.19 29.60 -24.08
C ALA A 63 8.43 29.17 -25.54
N ARG A 64 9.24 28.13 -25.76
CA ARG A 64 9.49 27.58 -27.09
C ARG A 64 8.21 27.07 -27.76
N VAL A 65 7.42 26.27 -27.03
CA VAL A 65 6.17 25.71 -27.55
C VAL A 65 5.16 26.82 -27.87
N ARG A 66 5.01 27.82 -26.98
CA ARG A 66 4.18 29.01 -27.25
C ARG A 66 4.58 29.73 -28.53
N SER A 67 5.88 29.90 -28.77
CA SER A 67 6.38 30.50 -30.02
C SER A 67 6.05 29.66 -31.24
N GLN A 68 6.13 28.32 -31.16
CA GLN A 68 5.76 27.43 -32.26
C GLN A 68 4.26 27.48 -32.57
N ILE A 69 3.42 27.57 -31.54
CA ILE A 69 1.95 27.71 -31.69
C ILE A 69 1.62 29.05 -32.34
N ALA A 70 2.20 30.15 -31.85
CA ALA A 70 2.00 31.47 -32.44
C ALA A 70 2.49 31.55 -33.90
N GLY A 71 3.56 30.82 -34.22
CA GLY A 71 4.07 30.69 -35.59
C GLY A 71 3.34 29.68 -36.46
N GLY A 72 2.32 28.98 -35.95
CA GLY A 72 1.58 27.95 -36.69
C GLY A 72 2.40 26.70 -37.07
N THR A 73 3.58 26.52 -36.50
CA THR A 73 4.48 25.37 -36.80
C THR A 73 4.35 24.23 -35.81
N TYR A 74 3.52 24.40 -34.77
CA TYR A 74 3.29 23.37 -33.76
C TYR A 74 2.36 22.26 -34.26
N GLU A 75 1.41 22.60 -35.12
CA GLU A 75 0.39 21.70 -35.66
C GLU A 75 0.98 20.89 -36.83
N SER A 76 1.17 19.59 -36.62
CA SER A 76 1.51 18.64 -37.69
C SER A 76 0.49 17.50 -37.70
N PRO A 77 0.24 16.85 -38.85
CA PRO A 77 -0.69 15.73 -38.93
C PRO A 77 -0.37 14.63 -37.91
N GLU A 78 0.92 14.29 -37.76
CA GLU A 78 1.37 13.22 -36.88
C GLU A 78 1.14 13.55 -35.40
N ARG A 79 1.28 14.82 -35.01
CA ARG A 79 0.97 15.26 -33.65
C ARG A 79 -0.52 15.25 -33.37
N LEU A 80 -1.34 15.52 -34.40
CA LEU A 80 -2.79 15.55 -34.28
C LEU A 80 -3.33 14.13 -34.11
N ASP A 81 -2.83 13.17 -34.88
CA ASP A 81 -3.20 11.75 -34.76
C ASP A 81 -2.90 11.24 -33.34
N VAL A 82 -1.69 11.48 -32.83
CA VAL A 82 -1.31 11.09 -31.46
C VAL A 82 -2.16 11.77 -30.40
N ALA A 83 -2.55 13.04 -30.60
CA ALA A 83 -3.40 13.76 -29.66
C ALA A 83 -4.82 13.17 -29.63
N VAL A 84 -5.35 12.77 -30.78
CA VAL A 84 -6.66 12.11 -30.90
C VAL A 84 -6.63 10.74 -30.22
N ASP A 85 -5.60 9.93 -30.50
CA ASP A 85 -5.47 8.59 -29.89
C ASP A 85 -5.46 8.68 -28.35
N ARG A 86 -4.66 9.59 -27.79
CA ARG A 86 -4.58 9.77 -26.33
C ARG A 86 -5.89 10.29 -25.72
N LEU A 87 -6.61 11.15 -26.43
CA LEU A 87 -7.91 11.63 -25.99
C LEU A 87 -8.91 10.48 -25.93
N LEU A 88 -8.90 9.57 -26.91
CA LEU A 88 -9.75 8.39 -26.92
C LEU A 88 -9.39 7.43 -25.77
N ASP A 89 -8.11 7.26 -25.46
CA ASP A 89 -7.64 6.45 -24.31
C ASP A 89 -8.07 7.05 -22.96
N GLU A 90 -8.17 8.38 -22.84
CA GLU A 90 -8.57 9.06 -21.59
C GLU A 90 -10.07 8.94 -21.32
N ILE A 91 -10.90 8.92 -22.36
CA ILE A 91 -12.37 8.87 -22.23
C ILE A 91 -12.97 7.46 -22.26
N GLY A 92 -12.19 6.44 -22.66
CA GLY A 92 -12.61 5.04 -22.78
C GLY A 92 -12.40 4.24 -21.50
#